data_AF-A0A423XQ22-F1
#
_entry.id   AF-A0A423XQ22-F1
#
_cell.length_a   1.000
_cell.length_b   1.000
_cell.length_c   1.000
_cell.angle_alpha   90.00
_cell.angle_beta   90.00
_cell.angle_gamma   90.00
#
_symmetry.space_group_name_H-M   'P 1'
#
loop_
_entity.id
_entity.type
_entity.pdbx_description
1 polymer ?
#
loop_
_entity_poly.entity_id
_entity_poly.type
_entity_poly.pdbx_seq_one_letter_code
_entity_poly.pdbx_strand_id
1 'polypeptide(L)' 'NFLVKVNANIGNSAVTSSIEEEVEKLVWATRWGADTVMDLSTGRYIHETREWILRNSPVPIGTVPIYQALEKANGIAEN' A
#
# COMPACT_ATOMS: atom_id res chain seq x y z
N ASN A 1 -7.83 -21.86 18.31
CA ASN A 1 -7.73 -20.39 18.44
C ASN A 1 -6.40 -19.92 17.92
N PHE A 2 -6.37 -18.77 17.23
CA PHE A 2 -5.16 -18.16 16.64
C PHE A 2 -4.71 -16.95 17.47
N LEU A 3 -3.45 -16.52 17.34
CA LEU A 3 -2.97 -15.29 18.01
C LEU A 3 -3.64 -14.04 17.41
N VAL A 4 -3.70 -12.95 18.17
CA VAL A 4 -4.02 -11.61 17.65
C VAL A 4 -2.99 -11.23 16.57
N LYS A 5 -3.40 -10.39 15.61
CA LYS A 5 -2.62 -9.98 14.44
C LYS A 5 -2.59 -8.46 14.31
N VAL A 6 -1.53 -7.92 13.70
CA VAL A 6 -1.32 -6.49 13.49
C VAL A 6 -1.16 -6.19 12.00
N ASN A 7 -1.74 -5.08 11.55
CA ASN A 7 -1.59 -4.55 10.21
C ASN A 7 -0.75 -3.27 10.22
N ALA A 8 0.13 -3.11 9.24
CA ALA A 8 0.82 -1.85 8.98
C ALA A 8 0.30 -1.19 7.71
N ASN A 9 0.00 0.11 7.77
CA ASN A 9 -0.37 0.90 6.61
C ASN A 9 0.87 1.57 6.02
N ILE A 10 1.09 1.37 4.73
CA ILE A 10 2.08 2.07 3.92
C ILE A 10 1.37 2.71 2.72
N GLY A 11 2.10 3.34 1.82
CA GLY A 11 1.56 3.92 0.60
C GLY A 11 2.12 5.30 0.31
N ASN A 12 2.29 5.57 -0.98
CA ASN A 12 2.74 6.87 -1.46
C ASN A 12 1.61 7.91 -1.37
N SER A 13 1.99 9.19 -1.33
CA SER A 13 1.04 10.29 -1.44
C SER A 13 1.31 11.12 -2.68
N ALA A 14 0.39 12.00 -3.05
CA ALA A 14 0.61 12.95 -4.14
C ALA A 14 1.80 13.91 -3.90
N VAL A 15 2.26 14.02 -2.65
CA VAL A 15 3.26 15.00 -2.19
C VAL A 15 4.61 14.32 -1.90
N THR A 16 4.62 13.02 -1.55
CA THR A 16 5.80 12.33 -1.02
C THR A 16 5.83 10.83 -1.36
N SER A 17 7.06 10.30 -1.35
CA SER A 17 7.46 8.89 -1.46
C SER A 17 7.66 8.32 -2.86
N SER A 18 8.60 7.38 -2.97
CA SER A 18 8.96 6.65 -4.19
C SER A 18 8.66 5.15 -4.05
N ILE A 19 8.70 4.42 -5.16
CA ILE A 19 8.50 2.96 -5.16
C ILE A 19 9.50 2.27 -4.21
N GLU A 20 10.76 2.70 -4.24
CA GLU A 20 11.84 2.15 -3.41
C GLU A 20 11.54 2.34 -1.91
N GLU A 21 11.09 3.53 -1.52
CA GLU A 21 10.71 3.81 -0.13
C GLU A 21 9.52 2.95 0.32
N GLU A 22 8.52 2.73 -0.54
CA GLU A 22 7.38 1.89 -0.19
C GLU A 22 7.76 0.41 -0.04
N VAL A 23 8.68 -0.09 -0.87
CA VAL A 23 9.25 -1.43 -0.71
C VAL A 23 10.08 -1.53 0.57
N GLU A 24 10.87 -0.50 0.90
CA GLU A 24 11.62 -0.46 2.15
C GLU A 24 10.68 -0.47 3.37
N LYS A 25 9.60 0.32 3.35
CA LYS A 25 8.58 0.33 4.41
C LYS A 25 7.92 -1.04 4.59
N LEU A 26 7.64 -1.76 3.50
CA LEU A 26 7.13 -3.15 3.56
C LEU A 26 8.10 -4.08 4.28
N VAL A 27 9.38 -4.07 3.89
CA VAL A 27 10.43 -4.88 4.53
C VAL A 27 10.58 -4.51 6.01
N TRP A 28 10.52 -3.22 6.31
CA TRP A 28 10.65 -2.72 7.68
C TRP A 28 9.45 -3.14 8.55
N ALA A 29 8.23 -2.96 8.06
CA ALA A 29 7.01 -3.32 8.78
C ALA A 29 6.96 -4.82 9.10
N THR A 30 7.25 -5.67 8.11
CA THR A 30 7.27 -7.13 8.29
C THR A 30 8.37 -7.57 9.24
N ARG A 31 9.57 -6.95 9.17
CA ARG A 31 10.68 -7.19 10.11
C ARG A 31 10.30 -6.93 11.57
N TRP A 32 9.45 -5.94 11.83
CA TRP A 32 9.01 -5.56 13.17
C TRP A 32 7.68 -6.20 13.60
N GLY A 33 7.15 -7.15 12.83
CA GLY A 33 6.03 -7.99 13.25
C GLY A 33 4.66 -7.59 12.69
N ALA A 34 4.60 -6.86 11.57
CA ALA A 34 3.35 -6.72 10.83
C ALA A 34 2.94 -8.06 10.21
N ASP A 35 1.76 -8.57 10.57
CA ASP A 35 1.20 -9.81 10.03
C ASP A 35 0.54 -9.61 8.66
N THR A 36 0.14 -8.38 8.37
CA THR A 36 -0.45 -7.93 7.09
C THR A 36 -0.01 -6.49 6.82
N VAL A 37 -0.01 -6.11 5.54
CA VAL A 37 0.30 -4.73 5.13
C VAL A 37 -0.79 -4.24 4.19
N MET A 38 -1.19 -2.98 4.30
CA MET A 38 -2.05 -2.34 3.31
C MET A 38 -1.30 -1.27 2.54
N ASP A 39 -1.37 -1.35 1.21
CA ASP A 39 -0.97 -0.27 0.32
C ASP A 39 -2.15 0.70 0.17
N LEU A 40 -2.01 1.87 0.80
CA LEU A 40 -2.99 2.96 0.78
C LEU A 40 -2.54 4.12 -0.12
N SER A 41 -1.72 3.83 -1.14
CA SER A 41 -1.24 4.82 -2.09
C SER A 41 -2.38 5.63 -2.73
N THR A 42 -2.25 6.95 -2.74
CA THR A 42 -3.20 7.88 -3.38
C THR A 42 -2.53 8.81 -4.41
N GLY A 43 -1.22 8.64 -4.64
CA GLY A 43 -0.42 9.49 -5.52
C GLY A 43 -0.35 8.97 -6.96
N ARG A 44 0.72 9.35 -7.66
CA ARG A 44 1.03 8.79 -8.99
C ARG A 44 1.54 7.35 -8.82
N TYR A 45 1.45 6.57 -9.90
CA TYR A 45 2.03 5.24 -9.99
C TYR A 45 1.49 4.24 -8.94
N ILE A 46 0.20 4.34 -8.59
CA ILE A 46 -0.45 3.40 -7.65
C ILE A 46 -0.31 1.95 -8.15
N HIS A 47 -0.43 1.73 -9.46
CA HIS A 47 -0.36 0.39 -10.01
C HIS A 47 1.04 -0.21 -9.93
N GLU A 48 2.05 0.57 -10.34
CA GLU A 48 3.46 0.17 -10.37
C GLU A 48 3.99 -0.03 -8.95
N THR A 49 3.73 0.90 -8.03
CA THR A 49 4.08 0.78 -6.61
C THR A 49 3.54 -0.52 -6.04
N ARG A 50 2.26 -0.82 -6.31
CA ARG A 50 1.61 -2.02 -5.81
C ARG A 50 2.18 -3.31 -6.40
N GLU A 51 2.56 -3.33 -7.67
CA GLU A 51 3.18 -4.51 -8.29
C GLU A 51 4.52 -4.84 -7.58
N TRP A 52 5.33 -3.83 -7.29
CA TRP A 52 6.57 -4.01 -6.53
C TRP A 52 6.31 -4.52 -5.11
N ILE A 53 5.32 -3.96 -4.40
CA ILE A 53 4.93 -4.43 -3.07
C ILE A 53 4.47 -5.89 -3.13
N LEU A 54 3.57 -6.25 -4.06
CA LEU A 54 3.02 -7.60 -4.18
C LEU A 54 4.09 -8.66 -4.49
N ARG A 55 5.05 -8.33 -5.37
CA ARG A 55 6.13 -9.25 -5.74
C ARG A 55 7.16 -9.47 -4.65
N ASN A 56 7.25 -8.56 -3.68
CA ASN A 56 8.24 -8.59 -2.60
C ASN A 56 7.62 -8.85 -1.21
N SER A 57 6.30 -8.98 -1.10
CA SER A 57 5.64 -9.18 0.19
C SER A 57 5.61 -10.65 0.61
N PRO A 58 6.11 -10.99 1.82
CA PRO A 58 5.91 -12.30 2.42
C PRO A 58 4.57 -12.41 3.19
N VAL A 59 3.81 -11.32 3.30
CA VAL A 59 2.55 -11.24 4.07
C VAL A 59 1.36 -10.83 3.19
N PRO A 60 0.11 -11.08 3.62
CA PRO A 60 -1.07 -10.62 2.89
C PRO A 60 -1.05 -9.10 2.68
N ILE A 61 -1.37 -8.68 1.46
CA ILE A 61 -1.48 -7.27 1.06
C ILE A 61 -2.95 -6.88 0.88
N GLY A 62 -3.38 -5.86 1.61
CA GLY A 62 -4.69 -5.22 1.44
C GLY A 62 -4.60 -3.89 0.66
N THR A 63 -5.74 -3.44 0.14
CA THR A 63 -5.88 -2.15 -0.55
C THR A 63 -7.26 -1.56 -0.26
N VAL A 64 -7.44 -0.28 -0.60
CA VAL A 64 -8.76 0.37 -0.64
C VAL A 64 -9.07 0.75 -2.10
N PRO A 65 -9.83 -0.07 -2.85
CA PRO A 65 -9.96 0.08 -4.30
C PRO A 65 -10.50 1.43 -4.76
N ILE A 66 -11.33 2.09 -3.93
CA ILE A 66 -11.91 3.40 -4.26
C ILE A 66 -10.83 4.50 -4.40
N TYR A 67 -9.67 4.38 -3.75
CA TYR A 67 -8.60 5.38 -3.89
C TYR A 67 -8.04 5.41 -5.30
N GLN A 68 -7.79 4.24 -5.90
CA GLN A 68 -7.35 4.17 -7.28
C GLN A 68 -8.48 4.49 -8.27
N ALA A 69 -9.72 4.14 -7.94
CA ALA A 69 -10.86 4.51 -8.78
C ALA A 69 -11.05 6.03 -8.84
N LEU A 70 -10.91 6.73 -7.70
CA LEU A 70 -10.98 8.18 -7.62
C LEU A 70 -9.81 8.85 -8.38
N GLU A 71 -8.61 8.29 -8.30
CA GLU A 71 -7.47 8.77 -9.09
C GLU A 71 -7.74 8.67 -10.60
N LYS A 72 -8.31 7.54 -11.06
CA LYS A 72 -8.75 7.38 -12.46
C LYS A 72 -9.85 8.35 -12.88
N ALA A 73 -10.64 8.85 -11.92
CA ALA A 73 -11.65 9.88 -12.12
C ALA A 73 -11.09 11.31 -11.99
N ASN A 74 -9.75 11.48 -11.96
CA ASN A 74 -9.07 12.75 -11.75
C ASN A 74 -9.45 13.46 -10.43
N GLY A 75 -9.76 12.68 -9.39
CA GLY A 75 -10.15 13.23 -8.09
C GLY A 75 -11.60 13.71 -8.00
N ILE A 76 -12.42 13.50 -9.04
CA ILE A 76 -13.83 13.91 -9.07
C ILE A 76 -14.69 12.72 -8.64
N ALA A 77 -15.34 12.83 -7.48
CA ALA A 77 -16.11 11.72 -6.91
C ALA A 77 -17.46 11.51 -7.62
N GLU A 78 -17.96 12.53 -8.31
CA GLU A 78 -19.26 12.56 -8.97
C GLU A 78 -19.25 12.09 -10.44
N ASN A 79 -18.06 11.75 -10.98
CA ASN A 79 -17.88 11.18 -12.33
C ASN A 79 -18.34 9.72 -12.42
#